data_AF-A0A5B8VX42-F1
#
_entry.id   AF-A0A5B8VX42-F1
#
_cell.length_a   1.000
_cell.length_b   1.000
_cell.length_c   1.000
_cell.angle_alpha   90.00
_cell.angle_beta   90.00
_cell.angle_gamma   90.00
#
_symmetry.space_group_name_H-M   'P 1'
#
loop_
_entity.id
_entity.type
_entity.pdbx_description
1 polymer ?
#
loop_
_entity_poly.entity_id
_entity_poly.type
_entity_poly.pdbx_seq_one_letter_code
_entity_poly.pdbx_strand_id
1 'polypeptide(L)'
;MTPLANLVREGAAADLSGLTKPVSTLEPGPFAGESIPARGATRNFTLDERAAMNQIGYDTGCHTCGTTDPGTKSGNFVLDHQPPNALTPAGGSQDLYPQCIGCSLRQAGEVTQAKKKL
;
A
#
# COMPACT_ATOMS: atom_id res chain seq x y z
N MET A 1 -42.45 30.43 35.28
CA MET A 1 -42.32 29.89 33.90
C MET A 1 -40.84 29.91 33.58
N THR A 2 -40.18 28.75 33.59
CA THR A 2 -38.74 28.62 33.37
C THR A 2 -38.55 27.72 32.16
N PRO A 3 -37.84 28.15 31.10
CA PRO A 3 -37.19 27.22 30.19
C PRO A 3 -35.69 27.28 30.46
N LEU A 4 -35.12 26.22 31.06
CA LEU A 4 -34.51 25.07 30.39
C LEU A 4 -33.26 25.44 29.60
N ALA A 5 -32.13 25.07 30.20
CA ALA A 5 -30.78 25.23 29.73
C ALA A 5 -30.53 24.56 28.37
N ASN A 6 -29.81 25.26 27.50
CA ASN A 6 -29.33 24.75 26.23
C ASN A 6 -27.96 24.08 26.44
N LEU A 7 -27.95 22.77 26.72
CA LEU A 7 -26.75 21.94 26.67
C LEU A 7 -26.55 21.51 25.20
N VAL A 8 -25.70 22.20 24.45
CA VAL A 8 -25.20 21.68 23.18
C VAL A 8 -24.05 20.75 23.49
N ARG A 9 -24.29 19.45 23.31
CA ARG A 9 -23.31 18.38 23.48
C ARG A 9 -22.65 18.13 22.13
N GLU A 10 -21.34 18.38 22.06
CA GLU A 10 -20.50 18.12 20.90
C GLU A 10 -20.60 16.64 20.49
N GLY A 11 -20.90 16.40 19.22
CA GLY A 11 -21.07 15.07 18.65
C GLY A 11 -19.72 14.33 18.56
N ALA A 12 -19.69 13.12 19.11
CA ALA A 12 -18.59 12.19 18.98
C ALA A 12 -18.36 11.82 17.51
N ALA A 13 -17.15 12.07 16.99
CA ALA A 13 -16.67 11.42 15.78
C ALA A 13 -16.64 9.90 16.04
N ALA A 14 -17.54 9.16 15.40
CA ALA A 14 -17.54 7.72 15.48
C ALA A 14 -16.21 7.18 14.92
N ASP A 15 -15.53 6.36 15.72
CA ASP A 15 -14.36 5.60 15.30
C ASP A 15 -14.79 4.56 14.24
N LEU A 16 -14.63 4.93 12.97
CA LEU A 16 -14.94 4.08 11.81
C LEU A 16 -13.82 3.05 11.53
N SER A 17 -12.76 2.99 12.34
CA SER A 17 -11.59 2.13 12.10
C SER A 17 -11.91 0.63 12.01
N GLY A 18 -13.06 0.21 12.55
CA GLY A 18 -13.51 -1.19 12.52
C GLY A 18 -14.42 -1.58 11.34
N LEU A 19 -14.86 -0.65 10.49
CA LEU A 19 -15.91 -0.92 9.48
C LEU A 19 -15.37 -1.26 8.08
N THR A 20 -14.12 -0.91 7.77
CA THR A 20 -13.51 -1.26 6.50
C THR A 20 -12.57 -2.43 6.69
N LYS A 21 -12.81 -3.56 6.00
CA LYS A 21 -11.76 -4.59 5.85
C LYS A 21 -10.48 -3.89 5.37
N PRO A 22 -9.31 -4.20 5.96
CA PRO A 22 -8.07 -3.63 5.48
C PRO A 22 -7.89 -3.99 4.01
N VAL A 23 -7.63 -2.98 3.18
CA VAL A 23 -7.40 -3.11 1.74
C VAL A 23 -6.30 -4.13 1.50
N SER A 24 -6.58 -5.20 0.75
CA SER A 24 -5.59 -6.22 0.37
C SER A 24 -4.31 -5.60 -0.18
N THR A 25 -3.16 -6.13 0.22
CA THR A 25 -1.86 -5.75 -0.36
C THR A 25 -1.42 -6.68 -1.50
N LEU A 26 -2.22 -7.71 -1.81
CA LEU A 26 -1.89 -8.71 -2.84
C LEU A 26 -2.31 -8.30 -4.26
N GLU A 27 -2.91 -7.12 -4.39
CA GLU A 27 -3.32 -6.49 -5.63
C GLU A 27 -3.03 -4.96 -5.53
N PRO A 28 -2.99 -4.22 -6.65
CA PRO A 28 -2.88 -2.76 -6.60
C PRO A 28 -3.99 -2.16 -5.71
N GLY A 29 -3.59 -1.36 -4.72
CA GLY A 29 -4.52 -0.73 -3.79
C GLY A 29 -5.22 0.51 -4.38
N PRO A 30 -6.10 1.15 -3.61
CA PRO A 30 -6.93 2.28 -4.06
C PRO A 30 -6.15 3.56 -4.35
N PHE A 31 -4.87 3.61 -3.98
CA PHE A 31 -3.97 4.74 -4.26
C PHE A 31 -2.95 4.38 -5.36
N ALA A 32 -3.13 3.25 -6.05
CA ALA A 32 -2.31 2.91 -7.20
C ALA A 32 -2.48 3.96 -8.31
N GLY A 33 -1.40 4.70 -8.56
CA GLY A 33 -1.28 5.64 -9.68
C GLY A 33 -0.53 5.01 -10.84
N GLU A 34 0.48 5.71 -11.35
CA GLU A 34 1.37 5.18 -12.39
C GLU A 34 2.20 3.98 -11.87
N SER A 35 2.72 3.19 -12.82
CA SER A 35 3.55 2.02 -12.56
C SER A 35 4.63 1.88 -13.64
N ILE A 36 5.59 0.99 -13.42
CA ILE A 36 6.51 0.54 -14.49
C ILE A 36 6.45 -0.98 -14.62
N PRO A 37 6.62 -1.54 -15.83
CA PRO A 37 6.64 -2.99 -16.00
C PRO A 37 7.84 -3.60 -15.27
N ALA A 38 7.61 -4.68 -14.53
CA ALA A 38 8.68 -5.43 -13.89
C ALA A 38 9.48 -6.23 -14.93
N ARG A 39 10.81 -6.32 -14.75
CA ARG A 39 11.68 -7.20 -15.55
C ARG A 39 11.63 -8.66 -15.10
N GLY A 40 10.43 -9.13 -14.73
CA GLY A 40 10.18 -10.38 -14.02
C GLY A 40 10.40 -10.27 -12.50
N ALA A 41 10.43 -11.40 -11.80
CA ALA A 41 10.42 -11.49 -10.34
C ALA A 41 11.73 -11.08 -9.61
N THR A 42 12.65 -10.40 -10.31
CA THR A 42 13.93 -9.98 -9.73
C THR A 42 13.74 -8.84 -8.72
N ARG A 43 14.59 -8.80 -7.69
CA ARG A 43 14.64 -7.69 -6.71
C ARG A 43 15.90 -6.84 -6.82
N ASN A 44 16.72 -7.10 -7.85
CA ASN A 44 17.86 -6.26 -8.18
C ASN A 44 17.43 -5.16 -9.16
N PHE A 45 16.89 -4.09 -8.59
CA PHE A 45 16.37 -2.96 -9.36
C PHE A 45 17.49 -2.00 -9.75
N THR A 46 17.39 -1.44 -10.95
CA THR A 46 18.30 -0.40 -11.45
C THR A 46 18.09 0.91 -10.71
N LEU A 47 19.03 1.86 -10.91
CA LEU A 47 18.88 3.21 -10.38
C LEU A 47 17.69 3.94 -11.02
N ASP A 48 17.45 3.74 -12.31
CA ASP A 48 16.33 4.36 -13.03
C ASP A 48 14.98 3.81 -12.56
N GLU A 49 14.86 2.50 -12.33
CA GLU A 49 13.64 1.90 -11.75
C GLU A 49 13.36 2.49 -10.37
N ARG A 50 14.41 2.66 -9.56
CA ARG A 50 14.29 3.24 -8.22
C ARG A 50 13.91 4.71 -8.27
N ALA A 51 14.50 5.48 -9.17
CA ALA A 51 14.18 6.89 -9.37
C ALA A 51 12.73 7.05 -9.84
N ALA A 52 12.28 6.26 -10.81
CA ALA A 52 10.89 6.26 -11.29
C ALA A 52 9.91 5.91 -10.17
N MET A 53 10.18 4.87 -9.38
CA MET A 53 9.31 4.47 -8.28
C MET A 53 9.28 5.48 -7.13
N ASN A 54 10.39 6.17 -6.87
CA ASN A 54 10.37 7.27 -5.92
C ASN A 54 9.57 8.46 -6.45
N GLN A 55 9.74 8.83 -7.72
CA GLN A 55 8.97 9.92 -8.34
C GLN A 55 7.47 9.64 -8.22
N ILE A 56 7.02 8.47 -8.70
CA ILE A 56 5.63 8.05 -8.62
C ILE A 56 5.17 8.02 -7.17
N GLY A 57 5.95 7.44 -6.25
CA GLY A 57 5.58 7.35 -4.84
C GLY A 57 5.50 8.71 -4.13
N TYR A 58 6.32 9.70 -4.48
CA TYR A 58 6.21 11.04 -3.91
C TYR A 58 5.02 11.82 -4.50
N ASP A 59 4.64 11.53 -5.74
CA ASP A 59 3.51 12.17 -6.40
C ASP A 59 2.15 11.57 -5.98
N THR A 60 2.06 10.24 -5.91
CA THR A 60 0.80 9.51 -5.69
C THR A 60 0.71 8.82 -4.33
N GLY A 61 1.83 8.66 -3.64
CA GLY A 61 1.91 7.90 -2.40
C GLY A 61 2.03 6.39 -2.61
N CYS A 62 2.18 5.69 -1.49
CA CYS A 62 2.10 4.23 -1.38
C CYS A 62 0.79 3.74 -2.01
N HIS A 63 0.87 2.84 -2.99
CA HIS A 63 -0.30 2.36 -3.72
C HIS A 63 -1.38 1.71 -2.83
N THR A 64 -1.00 1.23 -1.63
CA THR A 64 -1.91 0.62 -0.66
C THR A 64 -2.60 1.64 0.25
N CYS A 65 -1.87 2.59 0.84
CA CYS A 65 -2.38 3.46 1.90
C CYS A 65 -2.23 4.96 1.65
N GLY A 66 -1.68 5.36 0.51
CA GLY A 66 -1.56 6.76 0.08
C GLY A 66 -0.46 7.57 0.77
N THR A 67 0.29 7.02 1.72
CA THR A 67 1.39 7.77 2.36
C THR A 67 2.49 8.11 1.36
N THR A 68 2.95 9.37 1.35
CA THR A 68 4.11 9.81 0.56
C THR A 68 5.44 9.62 1.30
N ASP A 69 5.41 9.18 2.57
CA ASP A 69 6.59 8.75 3.31
C ASP A 69 6.84 7.24 3.10
N PRO A 70 7.98 6.84 2.50
CA PRO A 70 8.34 5.45 2.34
C PRO A 70 8.55 4.68 3.65
N GLY A 71 9.01 5.37 4.70
CA GLY A 71 9.37 4.77 6.00
C GLY A 71 10.59 3.84 5.98
N THR A 72 11.27 3.66 4.84
CA THR A 72 12.51 2.89 4.76
C THR A 72 13.69 3.72 5.26
N LYS A 73 14.74 3.07 5.79
CA LYS A 73 15.97 3.76 6.23
C LYS A 73 16.70 4.50 5.11
N SER A 74 16.53 4.05 3.87
CA SER A 74 17.16 4.66 2.70
C SER A 74 16.35 5.84 2.14
N GLY A 75 15.14 6.08 2.66
CA GLY A 75 14.21 7.08 2.14
C GLY A 75 13.60 6.72 0.78
N ASN A 76 13.75 5.47 0.31
CA ASN A 76 13.18 5.01 -0.97
C ASN A 76 11.89 4.21 -0.75
N PHE A 77 10.94 4.28 -1.68
CA PHE A 77 9.82 3.34 -1.72
C PHE A 77 10.30 1.92 -1.98
N VAL A 78 9.54 0.94 -1.47
CA VAL A 78 9.67 -0.45 -1.88
C VAL A 78 9.04 -0.58 -3.26
N LEU A 79 9.79 -1.14 -4.21
CA LEU A 79 9.30 -1.46 -5.54
C LEU A 79 8.51 -2.77 -5.43
N ASP A 80 7.23 -2.62 -5.15
CA ASP A 80 6.33 -3.72 -4.88
C ASP A 80 5.87 -4.36 -6.18
N HIS A 81 5.98 -5.68 -6.27
CA HIS A 81 5.51 -6.42 -7.44
C HIS A 81 4.03 -6.71 -7.29
N GLN A 82 3.24 -6.35 -8.30
CA GLN A 82 1.82 -6.64 -8.36
C GLN A 82 1.50 -7.45 -9.62
N PRO A 83 0.98 -8.69 -9.49
CA PRO A 83 0.78 -9.45 -8.25
C PRO A 83 2.10 -9.84 -7.56
N PRO A 84 2.13 -10.26 -6.27
CA PRO A 84 3.36 -10.62 -5.58
C PRO A 84 4.08 -11.84 -6.19
N ASN A 85 5.43 -11.81 -6.22
CA ASN A 85 6.26 -12.87 -6.84
C ASN A 85 5.90 -14.29 -6.39
N ALA A 86 5.61 -14.48 -5.10
CA ALA A 86 5.36 -15.80 -4.55
C ALA A 86 3.98 -16.38 -4.91
N LEU A 87 3.09 -15.56 -5.49
CA LEU A 87 1.75 -15.93 -5.96
C LEU A 87 1.65 -15.84 -7.49
N THR A 88 2.71 -15.43 -8.17
CA THR A 88 2.76 -15.26 -9.63
C THR A 88 3.35 -16.52 -10.27
N PRO A 89 2.69 -17.13 -11.28
CA PRO A 89 3.28 -18.23 -12.04
C PRO A 89 4.60 -17.84 -12.70
N ALA A 90 5.46 -18.82 -12.97
CA ALA A 90 6.72 -18.57 -13.67
C ALA A 90 6.48 -17.90 -15.03
N GLY A 91 7.09 -16.74 -15.26
CA GLY A 91 6.92 -15.95 -16.48
C GLY A 91 5.65 -15.08 -16.53
N GLY A 92 4.86 -15.02 -15.45
CA GLY A 92 3.74 -14.10 -15.35
C GLY A 92 4.19 -12.63 -15.37
N SER A 93 3.44 -11.78 -16.09
CA SER A 93 3.67 -10.34 -16.10
C SER A 93 3.32 -9.70 -14.76
N GLN A 94 4.10 -8.69 -14.37
CA GLN A 94 3.92 -7.95 -13.13
C GLN A 94 4.28 -6.49 -13.39
N ASP A 95 3.63 -5.58 -12.67
CA ASP A 95 4.01 -4.18 -12.62
C ASP A 95 4.60 -3.85 -11.25
N LEU A 96 5.42 -2.80 -11.20
CA LEU A 96 5.99 -2.25 -9.98
C LEU A 96 5.22 -1.01 -9.56
N TYR A 97 4.80 -1.00 -8.30
CA TYR A 97 4.16 0.15 -7.65
C TYR A 97 4.97 0.61 -6.44
N PRO A 98 4.93 1.91 -6.07
CA PRO A 98 5.55 2.39 -4.85
C PRO A 98 4.78 1.89 -3.62
N GLN A 99 5.49 1.28 -2.67
CA GLN A 99 4.89 0.83 -1.41
C GLN A 99 5.75 1.28 -0.21
N CYS A 100 5.09 1.76 0.85
CA CYS A 100 5.79 2.07 2.10
C CYS A 100 6.17 0.78 2.83
N ILE A 101 7.18 0.86 3.71
CA ILE A 101 7.67 -0.32 4.44
C ILE A 101 6.60 -0.99 5.30
N GLY A 102 5.67 -0.22 5.87
CA GLY A 102 4.59 -0.75 6.70
C GLY A 102 3.65 -1.65 5.90
N CYS A 103 3.23 -1.20 4.71
CA CYS A 103 2.40 -1.99 3.80
C CYS A 103 3.16 -3.19 3.21
N SER A 104 4.47 -3.04 2.94
CA SER A 104 5.29 -4.14 2.44
C SER A 104 5.44 -5.29 3.45
N LEU A 105 5.65 -4.97 4.73
CA LEU A 105 5.68 -5.99 5.79
C LEU A 105 4.32 -6.66 5.97
N ARG A 106 3.22 -5.89 5.85
CA ARG A 106 1.85 -6.42 5.85
C ARG A 106 1.65 -7.42 4.70
N GLN A 107 2.12 -7.08 3.50
CA GLN A 107 2.04 -7.95 2.32
C GLN A 107 2.80 -9.26 2.51
N ALA A 108 3.99 -9.25 3.09
CA ALA A 108 4.73 -10.47 3.38
C ALA A 108 3.90 -11.46 4.25
N GLY A 109 3.14 -10.92 5.21
CA GLY A 109 2.20 -11.69 6.03
C GLY A 109 1.02 -12.23 5.21
N GLU A 110 0.38 -11.39 4.39
CA GLU A 110 -0.74 -11.79 3.53
C GLU A 110 -0.33 -12.85 2.49
N VAL A 111 0.85 -12.72 1.88
CA VAL A 111 1.44 -13.71 0.97
C VAL A 111 1.61 -15.05 1.68
N THR A 112 2.15 -15.03 2.91
CA THR A 112 2.32 -16.25 3.71
C THR A 112 0.99 -16.96 3.95
N GLN A 113 -0.08 -16.20 4.24
CA GLN A 113 -1.41 -16.75 4.46
C GLN A 113 -2.07 -17.22 3.16
N ALA A 114 -1.87 -16.54 2.04
CA ALA A 114 -2.36 -16.96 0.73
C ALA A 114 -1.73 -18.27 0.29
N LYS A 115 -0.41 -18.43 0.45
CA LYS A 115 0.30 -19.67 0.12
C LYS A 115 -0.18 -20.91 0.86
N LYS A 116 -0.69 -20.76 2.09
CA LYS A 116 -1.25 -21.88 2.88
C LYS A 116 -2.59 -22.38 2.34
N LYS A 117 -3.23 -21.62 1.45
CA LYS A 117 -4.54 -21.94 0.86
C LYS A 117 -4.42 -22.49 -0.57
N LEU A 118 -3.21 -22.50 -1.14
CA LEU A 118 -2.88 -23.13 -2.42
C LEU A 118 -2.53 -24.60 -2.19
#